data_AF-A0A971MXD3-F1
#
_entry.id   AF-A0A971MXD3-F1
#
_cell.length_a   1.000
_cell.length_b   1.000
_cell.length_c   1.000
_cell.angle_alpha   90.00
_cell.angle_beta   90.00
_cell.angle_gamma   90.00
#
_symmetry.space_group_name_H-M   'P 1'
#
loop_
_entity.id
_entity.type
_entity.pdbx_description
1 polymer ?
#
loop_
_entity_poly.entity_id
_entity_poly.type
_entity_poly.pdbx_seq_one_letter_code
_entity_poly.pdbx_strand_id
1 'polypeptide(L)'
;GFISATTNVRSEANAKSAIVTTLKAGTPITGTLDPTNPSWIKVTVDGKEGYVYASLISNTTKKVELYATATVNVRDAANSTGKVLGALREGTKVVGEIEPQNPSWVKFDFNGQTGYVYRSLLKAR
;
A
#
# COMPACT_ATOMS: atom_id res chain seq x y z
N GLY A 1 0.31 -2.96 4.86
CA GLY A 1 -0.42 -4.18 4.47
C GLY A 1 -1.75 -3.83 3.82
N PHE A 2 -2.67 -4.79 3.76
CA PHE A 2 -4.03 -4.64 3.25
C PHE A 2 -5.04 -5.05 4.30
N ILE A 3 -6.17 -4.37 4.34
CA ILE A 3 -7.31 -4.79 5.16
C ILE A 3 -7.85 -6.13 4.64
N SER A 4 -7.89 -7.17 5.48
CA SER A 4 -8.35 -8.51 5.09
C SER A 4 -9.87 -8.64 5.02
N ALA A 5 -10.60 -7.84 5.78
CA ALA A 5 -12.06 -7.79 5.82
C ALA A 5 -12.55 -6.36 6.13
N THR A 6 -13.73 -5.98 5.62
CA THR A 6 -14.30 -4.66 5.88
C THR A 6 -14.36 -4.38 7.38
N THR A 7 -13.84 -3.22 7.80
CA THR A 7 -13.67 -2.89 9.21
C THR A 7 -13.90 -1.41 9.50
N ASN A 8 -14.23 -1.12 10.75
CA ASN A 8 -14.39 0.24 11.25
C ASN A 8 -13.03 0.79 11.69
N VAL A 9 -12.76 2.03 11.31
CA VAL A 9 -11.67 2.83 11.89
C VAL A 9 -12.22 3.51 13.13
N ARG A 10 -11.59 3.25 14.28
CA ARG A 10 -11.99 3.72 15.61
C ARG A 10 -11.19 4.96 16.00
N SER A 11 -11.77 5.84 16.82
CA SER A 11 -11.09 7.06 17.29
C SER A 11 -10.01 6.78 18.33
N GLU A 12 -10.10 5.63 19.01
CA GLU A 12 -9.12 5.16 20.00
C GLU A 12 -8.85 3.67 19.80
N ALA A 13 -7.78 3.14 20.42
CA ALA A 13 -7.40 1.73 20.40
C ALA A 13 -8.32 0.83 21.26
N ASN A 14 -9.63 0.97 21.10
CA ASN A 14 -10.65 0.14 21.73
C ASN A 14 -11.94 0.06 20.89
N ALA A 15 -12.67 -1.05 21.05
CA ALA A 15 -13.86 -1.36 20.23
C ALA A 15 -15.10 -0.50 20.54
N LYS A 16 -15.10 0.21 21.67
CA LYS A 16 -16.23 1.02 22.15
C LYS A 16 -16.12 2.49 21.73
N SER A 17 -14.95 2.93 21.30
CA SER A 17 -14.72 4.29 20.83
C SER A 17 -15.48 4.60 19.54
N ALA A 18 -15.59 5.90 19.24
CA ALA A 18 -16.33 6.39 18.10
C ALA A 18 -15.77 5.84 16.78
N ILE A 19 -16.65 5.67 15.80
CA ILE A 19 -16.25 5.27 14.45
C ILE A 19 -15.90 6.53 13.67
N VAL A 20 -14.68 6.61 13.16
CA VAL A 20 -14.18 7.72 12.33
C VAL A 20 -14.60 7.52 10.87
N THR A 21 -14.41 6.29 10.36
CA THR A 21 -14.75 5.89 8.99
C THR A 21 -14.77 4.36 8.87
N THR A 22 -14.95 3.82 7.66
CA THR A 22 -14.86 2.40 7.36
C THR A 22 -13.87 2.14 6.23
N LEU A 23 -13.16 1.01 6.31
CA LEU A 23 -12.26 0.54 5.26
C LEU A 23 -12.79 -0.76 4.69
N LYS A 24 -12.76 -0.89 3.36
CA LYS A 24 -13.15 -2.14 2.68
C LYS A 24 -11.99 -3.13 2.66
N ALA A 25 -12.31 -4.41 2.51
CA ALA A 25 -11.31 -5.44 2.23
C ALA A 25 -10.46 -5.07 1.00
N GLY A 26 -9.16 -5.36 1.07
CA GLY A 26 -8.17 -5.02 0.05
C GLY A 26 -7.73 -3.55 0.03
N THR A 27 -8.23 -2.70 0.95
CA THR A 27 -7.75 -1.32 1.08
C THR A 27 -6.31 -1.34 1.59
N PRO A 28 -5.36 -0.71 0.86
CA PRO A 28 -3.99 -0.59 1.34
C PRO A 28 -3.93 0.38 2.51
N ILE A 29 -3.16 0.02 3.54
CA ILE A 29 -2.93 0.87 4.71
C ILE A 29 -1.47 0.81 5.15
N THR A 30 -1.02 1.92 5.73
CA THR A 30 0.22 2.01 6.50
C THR A 30 -0.14 2.48 7.91
N GLY A 31 0.65 2.07 8.89
CA GLY A 31 0.39 2.40 10.29
C GLY A 31 1.41 1.76 11.21
N THR A 32 1.33 2.12 12.49
CA THR A 32 2.20 1.60 13.55
C THR A 32 1.35 0.95 14.63
N LEU A 33 1.87 -0.09 15.28
CA LEU A 33 1.21 -0.67 16.44
C LEU A 33 1.01 0.40 17.52
N ASP A 34 -0.15 0.38 18.19
CA ASP A 34 -0.36 1.21 19.35
C ASP A 34 0.55 0.71 20.50
N PRO A 35 1.34 1.58 21.13
CA PRO A 35 2.29 1.17 22.16
C PRO A 35 1.62 0.67 23.45
N THR A 36 0.38 1.09 23.71
CA THR A 36 -0.37 0.72 24.91
C THR A 36 -1.31 -0.46 24.68
N ASN A 37 -1.72 -0.69 23.42
CA ASN A 37 -2.57 -1.81 23.02
C ASN A 37 -2.16 -2.37 21.64
N PRO A 38 -1.14 -3.24 21.57
CA PRO A 38 -0.60 -3.78 20.31
C PRO A 38 -1.59 -4.63 19.49
N SER A 39 -2.79 -4.91 20.01
CA SER A 39 -3.88 -5.49 19.20
C SER A 39 -4.43 -4.49 18.18
N TRP A 40 -4.04 -3.22 18.26
CA TRP A 40 -4.45 -2.14 17.38
C TRP A 40 -3.28 -1.51 16.65
N ILE A 41 -3.56 -1.01 15.46
CA ILE A 41 -2.64 -0.23 14.63
C ILE A 41 -3.23 1.15 14.48
N LYS A 42 -2.43 2.17 14.81
CA LYS A 42 -2.70 3.56 14.50
C LYS A 42 -2.47 3.78 12.99
N VAL A 43 -3.50 4.27 12.31
CA VAL A 43 -3.53 4.52 10.86
C VAL A 43 -3.96 5.95 10.58
N THR A 44 -3.57 6.46 9.41
CA THR A 44 -4.08 7.73 8.87
C THR A 44 -4.84 7.44 7.59
N VAL A 45 -6.13 7.78 7.56
CA VAL A 45 -7.04 7.57 6.42
C VAL A 45 -7.61 8.93 6.04
N ASP A 46 -7.38 9.36 4.80
CA ASP A 46 -7.87 10.64 4.26
C ASP A 46 -7.56 11.84 5.19
N GLY A 47 -6.35 11.86 5.76
CA GLY A 47 -5.90 12.90 6.68
C GLY A 47 -6.44 12.82 8.11
N LYS A 48 -7.26 11.80 8.43
CA LYS A 48 -7.78 11.55 9.78
C LYS A 48 -7.03 10.39 10.44
N GLU A 49 -6.61 10.58 11.68
CA GLU A 49 -6.05 9.51 12.50
C GLU A 49 -7.15 8.59 13.04
N GLY A 50 -6.83 7.31 13.18
CA GLY A 50 -7.69 6.35 13.85
C GLY A 50 -7.00 5.01 14.04
N TYR A 51 -7.77 4.01 14.48
CA TYR A 51 -7.26 2.72 14.93
C TYR A 51 -8.05 1.58 14.30
N VAL A 52 -7.34 0.55 13.86
CA VAL A 52 -7.91 -0.71 13.35
C VAL A 52 -7.22 -1.89 14.02
N TYR A 53 -7.88 -3.04 14.08
CA TYR A 53 -7.27 -4.25 14.63
C TYR A 53 -6.07 -4.72 13.80
N ALA A 54 -4.97 -5.03 14.48
CA ALA A 54 -3.77 -5.57 13.86
C ALA A 54 -4.03 -6.91 13.14
N SER A 55 -4.91 -7.74 13.70
CA SER A 55 -5.31 -9.03 13.12
C SER A 55 -6.04 -8.91 11.78
N LEU A 56 -6.53 -7.72 11.42
CA LEU A 56 -7.19 -7.46 10.14
C LEU A 56 -6.21 -6.96 9.07
N ILE A 57 -4.91 -6.91 9.37
CA ILE A 57 -3.89 -6.55 8.39
C ILE A 57 -3.28 -7.81 7.80
N SER A 58 -3.49 -7.98 6.49
CA SER A 58 -2.81 -8.98 5.69
C SER A 58 -1.59 -8.37 5.01
N ASN A 59 -0.47 -9.09 5.05
CA ASN A 59 0.72 -8.78 4.25
C ASN A 59 0.77 -9.58 2.94
N THR A 60 -0.33 -10.26 2.58
CA THR A 60 -0.46 -10.88 1.27
C THR A 60 -0.40 -9.81 0.19
N THR A 61 0.40 -10.04 -0.82
CA THR A 61 0.57 -9.12 -1.94
C THR A 61 -0.69 -9.07 -2.81
N LYS A 62 -1.09 -7.87 -3.21
CA LYS A 62 -2.21 -7.69 -4.16
C LYS A 62 -1.65 -7.59 -5.57
N LYS A 63 -1.95 -8.60 -6.40
CA LYS A 63 -1.58 -8.59 -7.82
C LYS A 63 -2.31 -7.50 -8.58
N VAL A 64 -1.60 -6.86 -9.51
CA VAL A 64 -2.12 -5.79 -10.34
C VAL A 64 -1.58 -5.89 -11.76
N GLU A 65 -2.39 -5.40 -12.69
CA GLU A 65 -1.99 -5.08 -14.06
C GLU A 65 -2.28 -3.60 -14.28
N LEU A 66 -1.24 -2.81 -14.53
CA LEU A 66 -1.34 -1.36 -14.72
C LEU A 66 -0.46 -0.92 -15.89
N TYR A 67 -0.61 0.32 -16.32
CA TYR A 67 0.07 0.90 -17.47
C TYR A 67 0.73 2.23 -17.07
N ALA A 68 1.97 2.43 -17.49
CA ALA A 68 2.70 3.66 -17.24
C ALA A 68 2.00 4.87 -17.89
N THR A 69 1.83 5.94 -17.12
CA THR A 69 1.15 7.18 -17.57
C THR A 69 2.07 8.15 -18.29
N ALA A 70 3.38 7.96 -18.19
CA ALA A 70 4.43 8.73 -18.82
C ALA A 70 5.72 7.88 -18.83
N THR A 71 6.84 8.47 -19.22
CA THR A 71 8.15 7.86 -18.92
C THR A 71 8.41 7.91 -17.42
N VAL A 72 8.55 6.74 -16.79
CA VAL A 72 8.65 6.61 -15.32
C VAL A 72 9.85 5.77 -14.92
N ASN A 73 10.55 6.16 -13.86
CA ASN A 73 11.72 5.43 -13.37
C ASN A 73 11.32 4.12 -12.68
N VAL A 74 12.12 3.09 -12.92
CA VAL A 74 12.12 1.84 -12.16
C VAL A 74 13.27 1.89 -11.17
N ARG A 75 13.00 1.56 -9.91
CA ARG A 75 13.96 1.60 -8.80
C ARG A 75 14.22 0.22 -8.21
N ASP A 76 15.34 0.06 -7.53
CA ASP A 76 15.74 -1.18 -6.84
C ASP A 76 15.08 -1.38 -5.46
N ALA A 77 14.46 -0.33 -4.93
CA ALA A 77 13.74 -0.35 -3.67
C ALA A 77 12.43 0.43 -3.77
N ALA A 78 11.45 0.08 -2.92
CA ALA A 78 10.15 0.73 -2.81
C ALA A 78 10.23 2.10 -2.09
N ASN A 79 11.12 2.98 -2.55
CA ASN A 79 11.27 4.34 -2.03
C ASN A 79 11.85 5.28 -3.12
N SER A 80 11.69 6.59 -2.93
CA SER A 80 12.11 7.60 -3.90
C SER A 80 13.62 7.78 -4.00
N THR A 81 14.37 7.30 -3.02
CA THR A 81 15.84 7.38 -2.94
C THR A 81 16.56 6.14 -3.50
N GLY A 82 15.83 5.08 -3.85
CA GLY A 82 16.38 3.85 -4.40
C GLY A 82 17.09 4.11 -5.73
N LYS A 83 18.10 3.30 -6.03
CA LYS A 83 18.87 3.40 -7.28
C LYS A 83 17.93 3.21 -8.47
N VAL A 84 18.08 4.06 -9.49
CA VAL A 84 17.36 3.91 -10.75
C VAL A 84 17.96 2.74 -11.52
N LEU A 85 17.14 1.74 -11.81
CA LEU A 85 17.48 0.57 -12.63
C LEU A 85 17.25 0.81 -14.12
N GLY A 86 16.30 1.70 -14.44
CA GLY A 86 15.90 2.01 -15.80
C GLY A 86 14.60 2.83 -15.80
N ALA A 87 13.91 2.83 -16.94
CA ALA A 87 12.64 3.51 -17.09
C ALA A 87 11.66 2.69 -17.94
N LEU A 88 10.37 2.86 -17.66
CA LEU A 88 9.27 2.41 -18.50
C LEU A 88 8.82 3.57 -19.39
N ARG A 89 8.48 3.29 -20.65
CA ARG A 89 7.83 4.29 -21.52
C ARG A 89 6.35 4.39 -21.21
N GLU A 90 5.72 5.50 -21.57
CA GLU A 90 4.27 5.63 -21.52
C GLU A 90 3.58 4.44 -22.20
N GLY A 91 2.50 3.95 -21.59
CA GLY A 91 1.74 2.80 -22.07
C GLY A 91 2.38 1.43 -21.81
N THR A 92 3.59 1.39 -21.24
CA THR A 92 4.22 0.11 -20.86
C THR A 92 3.36 -0.59 -19.81
N LYS A 93 3.01 -1.85 -20.09
CA LYS A 93 2.28 -2.73 -19.17
C LYS A 93 3.20 -3.18 -18.04
N VAL A 94 2.70 -3.07 -16.81
CA VAL A 94 3.34 -3.55 -15.58
C VAL A 94 2.43 -4.60 -14.96
N VAL A 95 2.90 -5.84 -14.92
CA VAL A 95 2.26 -6.94 -14.18
C VAL A 95 3.09 -7.22 -12.95
N GLY A 96 2.50 -7.04 -11.78
CA GLY A 96 3.23 -7.13 -10.53
C GLY A 96 2.32 -7.15 -9.32
N GLU A 97 2.88 -6.75 -8.19
CA GLU A 97 2.26 -6.82 -6.88
C GLU A 97 2.42 -5.49 -6.15
N ILE A 98 1.36 -4.99 -5.54
CA ILE A 98 1.46 -3.81 -4.66
C ILE A 98 2.29 -4.20 -3.44
N GLU A 99 3.36 -3.44 -3.18
CA GLU A 99 4.29 -3.67 -2.07
C GLU A 99 3.56 -3.49 -0.73
N PRO A 100 3.38 -4.56 0.08
CA PRO A 100 2.57 -4.49 1.29
C PRO A 100 3.09 -3.48 2.31
N GLN A 101 4.41 -3.29 2.41
CA GLN A 101 5.01 -2.36 3.37
C GLN A 101 5.03 -0.92 2.87
N ASN A 102 4.94 -0.72 1.55
CA ASN A 102 4.81 0.59 0.94
C ASN A 102 3.84 0.52 -0.25
N PRO A 103 2.51 0.53 0.00
CA PRO A 103 1.50 0.33 -1.04
C PRO A 103 1.44 1.40 -2.13
N SER A 104 2.25 2.44 -2.01
CA SER A 104 2.50 3.44 -3.05
C SER A 104 3.43 2.93 -4.15
N TRP A 105 3.97 1.72 -4.03
CA TRP A 105 4.87 1.11 -5.00
C TRP A 105 4.31 -0.21 -5.53
N VAL A 106 4.62 -0.51 -6.79
CA VAL A 106 4.38 -1.80 -7.41
C VAL A 106 5.72 -2.49 -7.60
N LYS A 107 5.85 -3.68 -7.01
CA LYS A 107 6.96 -4.60 -7.19
C LYS A 107 6.68 -5.48 -8.40
N PHE A 108 7.64 -5.63 -9.29
CA PHE A 108 7.50 -6.46 -10.49
C PHE A 108 8.86 -6.99 -10.96
N ASP A 109 8.85 -7.97 -11.87
CA ASP A 109 10.07 -8.38 -12.57
C ASP A 109 10.45 -7.32 -13.62
N PHE A 110 11.65 -6.78 -13.50
CA PHE A 110 12.23 -5.85 -14.44
C PHE A 110 13.55 -6.40 -14.95
N ASN A 111 13.53 -6.98 -16.16
CA ASN A 111 14.68 -7.59 -16.81
C ASN A 111 15.35 -8.68 -15.95
N GLY A 112 14.57 -9.55 -15.31
CA GLY A 112 15.08 -10.66 -14.50
C GLY A 112 15.55 -10.28 -13.09
N GLN A 113 15.35 -9.03 -12.67
CA GLN A 113 15.56 -8.60 -11.29
C GLN A 113 14.32 -7.92 -10.73
N THR A 114 14.25 -7.80 -9.40
CA THR A 114 13.15 -7.06 -8.76
C THR A 114 13.27 -5.56 -9.05
N GLY A 115 12.20 -4.99 -9.59
CA GLY A 115 12.04 -3.55 -9.79
C GLY A 115 10.80 -3.01 -9.08
N TYR A 116 10.84 -1.71 -8.76
CA TYR A 116 9.76 -0.98 -8.13
C TYR A 116 9.42 0.28 -8.93
N VAL A 117 8.14 0.54 -9.12
CA VAL A 117 7.64 1.75 -9.79
C VAL A 117 6.56 2.42 -8.92
N TYR A 118 6.57 3.75 -8.90
CA TYR A 118 5.62 4.51 -8.08
C TYR A 118 4.21 4.38 -8.66
N ARG A 119 3.28 3.89 -7.84
CA ARG A 119 1.96 3.44 -8.27
C ARG A 119 1.09 4.56 -8.81
N SER A 120 1.22 5.79 -8.30
CA SER A 120 0.43 6.93 -8.81
C SER A 120 0.80 7.33 -10.24
N LEU A 121 1.94 6.85 -10.74
CA LEU A 121 2.38 7.04 -12.13
C LEU A 121 1.90 5.91 -13.04
N LEU A 122 1.07 5.00 -12.52
CA LEU A 122 0.45 3.91 -13.24
C LEU A 122 -1.08 4.03 -13.18
N LYS A 123 -1.78 3.53 -14.20
CA LYS A 123 -3.24 3.46 -14.25
C LYS A 123 -3.76 2.13 -14.78
N ALA A 124 -5.00 1.78 -14.45
CA ALA A 124 -5.72 0.76 -15.20
C ALA A 124 -6.02 1.28 -16.63
N ARG A 125 -6.37 0.37 -17.55
CA ARG A 125 -6.83 0.76 -18.89
C ARG A 125 -8.14 1.53 -18.84
#